data_AF-A0A3D2CCF6-F1
#
_entry.id   AF-A0A3D2CCF6-F1
#
_cell.length_a   1.000
_cell.length_b   1.000
_cell.length_c   1.000
_cell.angle_alpha   90.00
_cell.angle_beta   90.00
_cell.angle_gamma   90.00
#
_symmetry.space_group_name_H-M   'P 1'
#
loop_
_entity.id
_entity.type
_entity.pdbx_description
1 polymer ?
#
loop_
_entity_poly.entity_id
_entity_poly.type
_entity_poly.pdbx_seq_one_letter_code
_entity_poly.pdbx_strand_id
1 'polypeptide(L)'
;MALKDQPAGTVIAHVRLLRDAGEAQTALKLLGLVQPVSEADRRDRATLQVGLRVAAGDLDGALAHATPEASAVSRARLAKALHAAKRTAEAVDLLHTACPLLDDGGACEQWLEHLRSQR
;
A
#
# COMPACT_ATOMS: atom_id res chain seq x y z
N MET A 1 -3.57 -17.69 -24.51
CA MET A 1 -2.70 -16.51 -24.30
C MET A 1 -2.33 -16.48 -22.83
N ALA A 2 -1.05 -16.52 -22.48
CA ALA A 2 -0.67 -16.58 -21.06
C ALA A 2 -0.82 -15.19 -20.42
N LEU A 3 -1.14 -15.14 -19.13
CA LEU A 3 -1.30 -13.88 -18.38
C LEU A 3 -0.05 -12.98 -18.40
N LYS A 4 1.14 -13.59 -18.55
CA LYS A 4 2.42 -12.89 -18.71
C LYS A 4 2.57 -12.13 -20.04
N ASP A 5 1.73 -12.45 -21.03
CA ASP A 5 1.74 -11.83 -22.36
C ASP A 5 0.75 -10.65 -22.45
N GLN A 6 0.05 -10.34 -21.36
CA GLN A 6 -0.95 -9.27 -21.29
C GLN A 6 -0.30 -7.91 -20.97
N PRO A 7 -0.85 -6.79 -21.46
CA PRO A 7 -0.42 -5.46 -21.05
C PRO A 7 -0.51 -5.27 -19.53
N ALA A 8 0.46 -4.55 -18.96
CA ALA A 8 0.54 -4.29 -17.51
C ALA A 8 -0.78 -3.76 -16.93
N GLY A 9 -1.39 -2.77 -17.60
CA GLY A 9 -2.67 -2.18 -17.20
C GLY A 9 -3.82 -3.19 -17.13
N THR A 10 -3.88 -4.18 -18.03
CA THR A 10 -4.90 -5.24 -18.00
C THR A 10 -4.74 -6.12 -16.77
N VAL A 11 -3.50 -6.52 -16.45
CA VAL A 11 -3.23 -7.35 -15.27
C VAL A 11 -3.50 -6.55 -13.99
N ILE A 12 -3.09 -5.28 -13.93
CA ILE A 12 -3.38 -4.37 -12.81
C ILE A 12 -4.89 -4.23 -12.57
N ALA A 13 -5.70 -4.10 -13.64
CA ALA A 13 -7.15 -4.04 -13.51
C ALA A 13 -7.73 -5.33 -12.89
N HIS A 14 -7.25 -6.50 -13.30
CA HIS A 14 -7.67 -7.78 -12.70
C HIS A 14 -7.24 -7.90 -11.24
N VAL A 15 -6.04 -7.44 -10.89
CA VAL A 15 -5.57 -7.39 -9.50
C VAL A 15 -6.51 -6.53 -8.64
N ARG A 16 -6.98 -5.39 -9.14
CA ARG A 16 -7.96 -4.54 -8.44
C ARG A 16 -9.29 -5.27 -8.22
N LEU A 17 -9.80 -5.98 -9.23
CA LEU A 17 -11.02 -6.78 -9.09
C LEU A 17 -10.87 -7.88 -8.03
N LEU A 18 -9.75 -8.61 -8.03
CA LEU A 18 -9.48 -9.63 -7.02
C LEU A 18 -9.34 -9.06 -5.62
N ARG A 19 -8.69 -7.89 -5.48
CA ARG A 19 -8.62 -7.16 -4.21
C ARG A 19 -10.03 -6.88 -3.68
N ASP A 20 -10.89 -6.34 -4.53
CA ASP A 20 -12.24 -5.92 -4.15
C ASP A 20 -13.14 -7.13 -3.83
N ALA A 21 -12.82 -8.31 -4.39
CA ALA A 21 -13.44 -9.59 -4.05
C ALA A 21 -12.88 -10.25 -2.77
N GLY A 22 -11.91 -9.63 -2.08
CA GLY A 22 -11.27 -10.20 -0.88
C GLY A 22 -10.20 -11.27 -1.16
N GLU A 23 -9.84 -11.48 -2.42
CA GLU A 23 -8.88 -12.49 -2.89
C GLU A 23 -7.43 -11.98 -2.82
N ALA A 24 -7.01 -11.44 -1.67
CA ALA A 24 -5.76 -10.69 -1.54
C ALA A 24 -4.51 -11.50 -1.91
N GLN A 25 -4.43 -12.76 -1.51
CA GLN A 25 -3.30 -13.64 -1.82
C GLN A 25 -3.22 -13.98 -3.32
N THR A 26 -4.37 -14.24 -3.95
CA THR A 26 -4.46 -14.48 -5.38
C THR A 26 -4.07 -13.23 -6.17
N ALA A 27 -4.55 -12.06 -5.74
CA ALA A 27 -4.19 -10.77 -6.30
C ALA A 27 -2.67 -10.48 -6.19
N LEU A 28 -2.02 -10.82 -5.08
CA LEU A 28 -0.56 -10.67 -4.91
C LEU A 28 0.23 -11.53 -5.90
N LYS A 29 -0.17 -12.79 -6.09
CA LYS A 29 0.47 -13.68 -7.08
C LYS A 29 0.35 -13.10 -8.49
N LEU A 30 -0.84 -12.63 -8.84
CA LEU A 30 -1.10 -12.02 -10.15
C LEU A 30 -0.30 -10.71 -10.34
N LEU A 31 -0.22 -9.89 -9.29
CA LEU A 31 0.55 -8.64 -9.29
C LEU A 31 2.05 -8.90 -9.50
N GLY A 32 2.56 -10.03 -9.01
CA GLY A 32 3.94 -10.47 -9.25
C GLY A 32 4.26 -10.72 -10.74
N LEU A 33 3.25 -10.93 -11.58
CA LEU A 33 3.41 -11.14 -13.03
C LEU A 33 3.43 -9.82 -13.81
N VAL A 34 3.06 -8.69 -13.19
CA VAL A 34 3.03 -7.38 -13.85
C VAL A 34 4.44 -6.92 -14.16
N GLN A 35 4.78 -6.79 -15.44
CA GLN A 35 5.99 -6.11 -15.90
C GLN A 35 5.63 -4.64 -16.20
N PRO A 36 5.89 -3.69 -15.30
CA PRO A 36 5.49 -2.30 -15.50
C PRO A 36 6.26 -1.68 -16.66
N VAL A 37 5.56 -1.03 -17.58
CA VAL A 37 6.16 -0.38 -18.76
C VAL A 37 6.09 1.15 -18.68
N SER A 38 5.32 1.68 -17.73
CA SER A 38 5.19 3.11 -17.46
C SER A 38 5.40 3.45 -15.97
N GLU A 39 5.62 4.73 -15.68
CA GLU A 39 5.67 5.21 -14.28
C GLU A 39 4.33 5.04 -13.56
N ALA A 40 3.23 5.16 -14.30
CA ALA A 40 1.89 4.91 -13.77
C ALA A 40 1.77 3.46 -13.31
N ASP A 41 2.21 2.49 -14.13
CA ASP A 41 2.19 1.07 -13.76
C ASP A 41 3.06 0.77 -12.54
N ARG A 42 4.23 1.41 -12.43
CA ARG A 42 5.11 1.24 -11.25
C ARG A 42 4.41 1.73 -9.97
N ARG A 43 3.82 2.91 -10.01
CA ARG A 43 3.08 3.49 -8.86
C ARG A 43 1.85 2.66 -8.50
N ASP A 44 1.10 2.20 -9.50
CA ASP A 44 -0.07 1.34 -9.30
C ASP A 44 0.33 0.01 -8.68
N ARG A 45 1.40 -0.61 -9.19
CA ARG A 45 1.92 -1.87 -8.65
C ARG A 45 2.38 -1.70 -7.20
N ALA A 46 3.17 -0.68 -6.89
CA ALA A 46 3.65 -0.42 -5.53
C ALA A 46 2.47 -0.17 -4.57
N THR A 47 1.51 0.66 -4.98
CA THR A 47 0.29 0.95 -4.20
C THR A 47 -0.53 -0.31 -3.94
N LEU A 48 -0.71 -1.16 -4.95
CA LEU A 48 -1.44 -2.43 -4.79
C LEU A 48 -0.67 -3.42 -3.91
N GLN A 49 0.66 -3.50 -4.01
CA GLN A 49 1.46 -4.37 -3.15
C GLN A 49 1.27 -4.05 -1.67
N VAL A 50 1.33 -2.76 -1.30
CA VAL A 50 1.09 -2.34 0.09
C VAL A 50 -0.33 -2.71 0.53
N GLY A 51 -1.35 -2.30 -0.23
CA GLY A 51 -2.74 -2.52 0.16
C GLY A 51 -3.13 -3.99 0.28
N LEU A 52 -2.67 -4.83 -0.66
CA LEU A 52 -2.94 -6.26 -0.65
C LEU A 52 -2.24 -6.99 0.49
N ARG A 53 -0.99 -6.64 0.80
CA ARG A 53 -0.27 -7.24 1.93
C ARG A 53 -0.88 -6.85 3.27
N VAL A 54 -1.32 -5.60 3.43
CA VAL A 54 -2.11 -5.17 4.59
C VAL A 54 -3.38 -6.03 4.72
N ALA A 55 -4.15 -6.19 3.64
CA ALA A 55 -5.37 -7.01 3.65
C ALA A 55 -5.10 -8.50 3.95
N ALA A 56 -3.94 -8.99 3.55
CA ALA A 56 -3.47 -10.35 3.84
C ALA A 56 -2.89 -10.53 5.25
N GLY A 57 -2.79 -9.47 6.06
CA GLY A 57 -2.16 -9.50 7.39
C GLY A 57 -0.63 -9.53 7.37
N ASP A 58 0.00 -9.39 6.21
CA ASP A 58 1.45 -9.36 6.03
C ASP A 58 1.98 -7.93 6.18
N LEU A 59 2.08 -7.46 7.42
CA LEU A 59 2.51 -6.08 7.71
C LEU A 59 3.99 -5.83 7.40
N ASP A 60 4.86 -6.83 7.58
CA ASP A 60 6.29 -6.71 7.28
C ASP A 60 6.53 -6.59 5.78
N GLY A 61 5.88 -7.45 4.99
CA GLY A 61 5.93 -7.32 3.54
C GLY A 61 5.31 -6.02 3.07
N ALA A 62 4.21 -5.57 3.68
CA ALA A 62 3.61 -4.28 3.33
C ALA A 62 4.58 -3.11 3.60
N LEU A 63 5.28 -3.13 4.74
CA LEU A 63 6.27 -2.11 5.10
C LEU A 63 7.47 -2.10 4.15
N ALA A 64 7.99 -3.28 3.77
CA ALA A 64 9.06 -3.39 2.78
C ALA A 64 8.71 -2.78 1.41
N HIS A 65 7.42 -2.72 1.07
CA HIS A 65 6.92 -2.15 -0.18
C HIS A 65 6.31 -0.75 -0.04
N ALA A 66 6.31 -0.17 1.17
CA ALA A 66 5.76 1.16 1.45
C ALA A 66 6.72 2.30 1.05
N THR A 67 7.28 2.21 -0.15
CA THR A 67 8.23 3.19 -0.71
C THR A 67 7.51 4.47 -1.16
N PRO A 68 8.25 5.57 -1.49
CA PRO A 68 7.67 6.79 -2.05
C PRO A 68 6.87 6.59 -3.36
N GLU A 69 7.08 5.48 -4.07
CA GLU A 69 6.33 5.14 -5.29
C GLU A 69 4.90 4.71 -4.96
N ALA A 70 4.67 4.12 -3.78
CA ALA A 70 3.34 3.81 -3.29
C ALA A 70 2.62 5.09 -2.85
N SER A 71 1.31 5.14 -3.14
CA SER A 71 0.50 6.31 -2.81
C SER A 71 0.54 6.63 -1.31
N ALA A 72 0.55 7.93 -0.97
CA ALA A 72 0.53 8.40 0.41
C ALA A 72 -0.67 7.85 1.19
N VAL A 73 -1.84 7.72 0.53
CA VAL A 73 -3.04 7.12 1.12
C VAL A 73 -2.80 5.67 1.52
N SER A 74 -2.14 4.86 0.68
CA SER A 74 -1.84 3.47 1.02
C SER A 74 -0.82 3.35 2.16
N ARG A 75 0.19 4.23 2.18
CA ARG A 75 1.17 4.30 3.27
C ARG A 75 0.51 4.70 4.60
N ALA A 76 -0.39 5.69 4.59
CA ALA A 76 -1.15 6.07 5.78
C ALA A 76 -2.09 4.96 6.28
N ARG A 77 -2.71 4.18 5.37
CA ARG A 77 -3.50 3.00 5.74
C ARG A 77 -2.65 1.90 6.36
N LEU A 78 -1.45 1.64 5.84
CA LEU A 78 -0.50 0.73 6.48
C LEU A 78 -0.12 1.22 7.88
N ALA A 79 0.14 2.51 8.07
CA ALA A 79 0.44 3.05 9.39
C ALA A 79 -0.69 2.80 10.41
N LYS A 80 -1.96 2.90 9.98
CA LYS A 80 -3.12 2.52 10.82
C LYS A 80 -3.08 1.05 11.22
N ALA A 81 -2.76 0.17 10.27
CA ALA A 81 -2.64 -1.27 10.54
C ALA A 81 -1.46 -1.58 11.47
N LEU A 82 -0.30 -0.93 11.29
CA LEU A 82 0.87 -1.05 12.17
C LEU A 82 0.55 -0.62 13.59
N HIS A 83 -0.12 0.51 13.78
CA HIS A 83 -0.53 0.96 15.11
C HIS A 83 -1.53 -0.01 15.77
N ALA A 84 -2.52 -0.53 15.01
CA ALA A 84 -3.44 -1.54 15.52
C ALA A 84 -2.70 -2.84 15.96
N ALA A 85 -1.58 -3.15 15.30
CA ALA A 85 -0.67 -4.23 15.68
C ALA A 85 0.35 -3.85 16.79
N LYS A 86 0.15 -2.71 17.46
CA LYS A 86 1.04 -2.14 18.51
C LYS A 86 2.45 -1.77 18.04
N ARG A 87 2.66 -1.63 16.74
CA ARG A 87 3.91 -1.18 16.11
C ARG A 87 3.90 0.34 15.89
N THR A 88 3.66 1.08 16.98
CA THR A 88 3.42 2.54 16.92
C THR A 88 4.62 3.33 16.39
N ALA A 89 5.85 2.93 16.70
CA ALA A 89 7.04 3.61 16.20
C ALA A 89 7.11 3.62 14.66
N GLU A 90 6.89 2.45 14.03
CA GLU A 90 6.90 2.31 12.58
C GLU A 90 5.72 3.01 11.92
N ALA A 91 4.55 3.04 12.58
CA ALA A 91 3.40 3.81 12.14
C ALA A 91 3.71 5.32 12.09
N VAL A 92 4.37 5.86 13.12
CA VAL A 92 4.77 7.27 13.21
C VAL A 92 5.77 7.62 12.11
N ASP A 93 6.79 6.80 11.91
CA ASP A 93 7.82 7.04 10.88
C ASP A 93 7.20 7.04 9.48
N LEU A 94 6.27 6.11 9.21
CA LEU A 94 5.59 6.04 7.93
C LEU A 94 4.67 7.24 7.70
N LEU A 95 3.93 7.69 8.72
CA LEU A 95 3.05 8.86 8.63
C LEU A 95 3.80 10.16 8.42
N HIS A 96 4.97 10.32 9.04
CA HIS A 96 5.79 11.51 8.85
C HIS A 96 6.07 11.78 7.36
N THR A 97 6.26 10.73 6.57
CA THR A 97 6.53 10.83 5.13
C THR A 97 5.27 10.79 4.25
N ALA A 98 4.11 10.45 4.81
CA ALA A 98 2.86 10.30 4.06
C ALA A 98 1.93 11.51 4.23
N CYS A 99 1.78 12.04 5.45
CA CYS A 99 0.84 13.12 5.75
C CYS A 99 1.01 14.38 4.88
N PRO A 100 2.24 14.88 4.59
CA PRO A 100 2.41 16.08 3.76
C PRO A 100 1.93 15.94 2.32
N LEU A 101 1.66 14.71 1.87
CA LEU A 101 1.29 14.37 0.50
C LEU A 101 -0.19 13.99 0.37
N LEU A 102 -0.97 14.10 1.45
CA LEU A 102 -2.40 13.85 1.45
C LEU A 102 -3.17 15.15 1.24
N ASP A 103 -4.31 15.03 0.55
CA ASP A 103 -5.22 16.17 0.32
C ASP A 103 -5.79 16.72 1.65
N ASP A 104 -5.95 15.86 2.67
CA ASP A 104 -6.28 16.22 4.05
C ASP A 104 -5.07 15.98 4.97
N GLY A 105 -3.99 16.73 4.72
CA GLY A 105 -2.77 16.67 5.53
C GLY A 105 -3.02 17.00 7.01
N GLY A 106 -3.94 17.94 7.29
CA GLY A 106 -4.23 18.40 8.65
C GLY A 106 -4.78 17.32 9.58
N ALA A 107 -5.75 16.51 9.11
CA ALA A 107 -6.25 15.39 9.91
C ALA A 107 -5.18 14.29 10.13
N CYS A 108 -4.34 14.06 9.11
CA CYS A 108 -3.24 13.10 9.21
C CYS A 108 -2.19 13.57 10.23
N GLU A 109 -1.81 14.85 10.20
CA GLU A 109 -0.85 15.45 11.12
C GLU A 109 -1.35 15.42 12.57
N GLN A 110 -2.62 15.76 12.81
CA GLN A 110 -3.22 15.64 14.14
C GLN A 110 -3.14 14.21 14.68
N TRP A 111 -3.40 13.23 13.82
CA TRP A 111 -3.28 11.83 14.21
C TRP A 111 -1.82 11.41 14.46
N LEU A 112 -0.87 11.90 13.66
CA LEU A 112 0.57 11.70 13.89
C LEU A 112 1.01 12.25 15.26
N GLU A 113 0.60 13.47 15.60
CA GLU A 113 0.89 14.06 16.91
C GLU A 113 0.27 13.26 18.06
N HIS A 114 -0.98 12.79 17.88
CA HIS A 114 -1.61 11.92 18.85
C HIS A 114 -0.82 10.63 19.08
N LEU A 115 -0.36 9.95 18.01
CA LEU A 115 0.46 8.74 18.14
C LEU A 115 1.81 9.01 18.83
N ARG A 116 2.44 10.16 18.56
CA ARG A 116 3.72 10.54 19.19
C ARG A 116 3.58 10.69 20.71
N SER A 117 2.43 11.18 21.20
CA SER A 117 2.17 11.30 22.64
C SER A 117 1.92 9.98 23.37
N GLN A 118 1.69 8.88 22.63
CA GLN A 118 1.48 7.54 23.20
C GLN A 118 2.76 6.69 23.25
N ARG A 119 3.85 7.19 22.68
CA ARG A 119 5.15 6.50 22.63
C ARG A 119 5.92 6.72 23.93
#